data_AF-A0A930HBI4-F1
#
_entry.id   AF-A0A930HBI4-F1
#
_cell.length_a   1.000
_cell.length_b   1.000
_cell.length_c   1.000
_cell.angle_alpha   90.00
_cell.angle_beta   90.00
_cell.angle_gamma   90.00
#
_symmetry.space_group_name_H-M   'P 1'
#
loop_
_entity.id
_entity.type
_entity.pdbx_description
1 polymer ?
#
loop_
_entity_poly.entity_id
_entity_poly.type
_entity_poly.pdbx_seq_one_letter_code
_entity_poly.pdbx_strand_id
1 'polypeptide(L)' 'MGTFIPNTKEEQLQMLNDIGYKDWDDLFKDIPAAARIKGELNIPAGKSELETAQIMEKMANRNVVYDSI' A
#
# COMPACT_ATOMS: atom_id res chain seq x y z
N MET A 1 14.87 7.07 3.29
CA MET A 1 13.52 6.88 2.70
C MET A 1 12.69 6.16 3.74
N GLY A 2 11.61 6.78 4.20
CA GLY A 2 10.69 6.17 5.17
C GLY A 2 9.72 5.23 4.46
N THR A 3 9.34 4.14 5.11
CA THR A 3 8.21 3.32 4.68
C THR A 3 6.91 4.01 5.11
N PHE A 4 5.84 3.89 4.31
CA PHE A 4 4.53 4.44 4.68
C PHE A 4 3.98 3.80 5.96
N ILE A 5 4.26 2.51 6.15
CA ILE A 5 3.98 1.81 7.40
C ILE A 5 5.15 2.09 8.35
N PRO A 6 4.90 2.73 9.51
CA PRO A 6 5.96 3.12 10.43
C PRO A 6 6.55 1.93 11.19
N ASN A 7 5.74 0.88 11.41
CA ASN A 7 6.13 -0.30 12.18
C ASN A 7 6.95 -1.26 11.34
N THR A 8 8.02 -1.78 11.92
CA THR A 8 8.81 -2.89 11.39
C THR A 8 7.98 -4.17 11.34
N LYS A 9 8.45 -5.17 10.60
CA LYS A 9 7.81 -6.49 10.55
C LYS A 9 7.76 -7.15 11.93
N GLU A 10 8.80 -6.95 12.72
CA GLU A 10 8.93 -7.50 14.08
C GLU A 10 7.89 -6.89 15.02
N GLU A 11 7.74 -5.56 14.99
CA GLU A 11 6.71 -4.86 15.76
C GLU A 11 5.29 -5.28 15.35
N GLN A 12 5.03 -5.45 14.05
CA GLN A 12 3.74 -5.92 13.56
C GLN A 12 3.42 -7.34 14.07
N LEU A 13 4.40 -8.25 14.08
CA LEU A 13 4.22 -9.60 14.62
C LEU A 13 4.03 -9.59 16.14
N GLN A 14 4.73 -8.73 16.87
CA GLN A 14 4.52 -8.57 18.31
C GLN A 14 3.10 -8.10 18.61
N MET A 15 2.62 -7.09 17.87
CA MET A 15 1.25 -6.58 18.02
C MET A 15 0.20 -7.67 17.74
N LEU A 16 0.40 -8.52 16.72
CA LEU A 16 -0.48 -9.65 16.44
C LEU A 16 -0.53 -10.65 17.60
N ASN A 17 0.64 -11.00 18.13
CA ASN A 17 0.75 -11.92 19.27
C ASN A 17 0.05 -11.34 20.52
N ASP A 18 0.20 -10.05 20.78
CA ASP A 18 -0.39 -9.37 21.95
C ASP A 18 -1.93 -9.39 21.92
N ILE A 19 -2.53 -9.37 20.73
CA ILE A 19 -3.99 -9.49 20.54
C ILE A 19 -4.45 -10.94 20.30
N GLY A 20 -3.54 -11.92 20.43
CA GLY A 20 -3.85 -13.36 20.38
C GLY A 20 -3.90 -13.98 18.98
N TYR A 21 -3.40 -13.29 17.95
CA TYR A 21 -3.32 -13.83 16.58
C TYR A 21 -1.91 -14.27 16.22
N LYS A 22 -1.80 -15.39 15.51
CA LYS A 22 -0.50 -15.94 15.08
C LYS A 22 0.07 -15.23 13.84
N ASP A 23 -0.80 -14.83 12.94
CA ASP A 23 -0.45 -14.28 11.63
C ASP A 23 -1.60 -13.44 11.04
N TRP A 24 -1.38 -12.90 9.85
CA TRP A 24 -2.38 -12.11 9.14
C TRP A 24 -3.61 -12.92 8.72
N ASP A 25 -3.44 -14.20 8.36
CA ASP A 25 -4.57 -15.05 7.96
C ASP A 25 -5.51 -15.29 9.14
N ASP A 26 -4.95 -15.43 10.35
CA ASP A 26 -5.65 -15.52 11.62
C ASP A 26 -6.44 -14.25 11.93
N LEU A 27 -5.81 -13.08 11.79
CA LEU A 27 -6.47 -11.78 11.96
C LEU A 27 -7.68 -11.60 11.03
N PHE A 28 -7.60 -12.11 9.80
CA PHE A 28 -8.66 -11.92 8.81
C PHE A 28 -9.76 -13.00 8.84
N LYS A 29 -9.70 -14.00 9.72
CA LYS A 29 -10.64 -15.15 9.77
C LYS A 29 -12.12 -14.78 9.71
N ASP A 30 -12.50 -13.66 10.32
CA ASP A 30 -13.89 -13.19 10.35
C ASP A 30 -14.43 -12.70 8.99
N ILE A 31 -13.55 -12.43 8.02
CA ILE A 31 -13.94 -12.03 6.67
C ILE A 31 -14.27 -13.31 5.87
N PRO A 32 -15.51 -13.50 5.36
CA PRO A 32 -15.86 -14.69 4.60
C PRO A 32 -14.95 -14.88 3.37
N ALA A 33 -14.52 -16.11 3.09
CA ALA A 33 -13.61 -16.39 1.97
C ALA A 33 -14.16 -15.97 0.59
N ALA A 34 -15.49 -15.93 0.45
CA ALA A 34 -16.15 -15.43 -0.77
C ALA A 34 -16.04 -13.92 -0.95
N ALA A 35 -15.85 -13.16 0.13
CA ALA A 35 -15.64 -11.72 0.11
C ALA A 35 -14.17 -11.33 -0.02
N ARG A 36 -13.24 -12.28 0.13
CA ARG A 36 -11.81 -12.06 -0.05
C ARG A 36 -11.43 -12.18 -1.52
N ILE A 37 -10.53 -11.31 -1.96
CA ILE A 37 -9.94 -11.41 -3.29
C ILE A 37 -9.01 -12.63 -3.30
N LYS A 38 -9.23 -13.51 -4.28
CA LYS A 38 -8.38 -14.69 -4.49
C LYS A 38 -7.23 -14.30 -5.42
N GLY A 39 -6.01 -14.30 -4.90
CA GLY A 39 -4.81 -13.91 -5.65
C GLY A 39 -4.49 -12.42 -5.53
N GLU A 40 -3.81 -11.89 -6.53
CA GLU A 40 -3.30 -10.51 -6.52
C GLU A 40 -4.35 -9.51 -7.05
N LEU A 41 -4.23 -8.27 -6.61
CA LEU A 41 -5.00 -7.16 -7.17
C LEU A 41 -4.55 -6.90 -8.61
N ASN A 42 -5.50 -6.62 -9.50
CA ASN A 42 -5.21 -6.21 -10.88
C ASN A 42 -4.77 -4.73 -10.92
N ILE A 43 -3.61 -4.42 -10.34
CA ILE A 43 -3.00 -3.10 -10.31
C ILE A 43 -1.52 -3.19 -10.69
N PRO A 44 -0.91 -2.11 -11.21
CA PRO A 44 0.52 -2.10 -11.51
C PRO A 44 1.37 -2.38 -10.28
N ALA A 45 2.53 -2.99 -10.47
CA ALA A 45 3.50 -3.19 -9.41
C ALA A 45 3.90 -1.87 -8.73
N GLY A 46 4.17 -1.94 -7.43
CA GLY A 46 4.64 -0.81 -6.64
C GLY A 46 5.92 -0.21 -7.22
N LYS A 47 6.03 1.11 -7.11
CA LYS A 47 7.17 1.90 -7.61
C LYS A 47 7.86 2.59 -6.45
N SER A 48 9.15 2.87 -6.59
CA SER A 48 9.85 3.71 -5.62
C SER A 48 9.30 5.13 -5.59
N GLU A 49 9.59 5.85 -4.51
CA GLU A 49 9.22 7.26 -4.35
C GLU A 49 9.76 8.10 -5.52
N LEU A 50 11.02 7.86 -5.91
CA LEU A 50 11.67 8.56 -7.01
C LEU A 50 11.01 8.26 -8.37
N GLU A 51 10.74 6.99 -8.68
CA GLU A 51 10.05 6.62 -9.92
C GLU A 51 8.65 7.23 -9.98
N THR A 52 7.93 7.22 -8.86
CA THR A 52 6.59 7.79 -8.75
C THR A 52 6.63 9.30 -9.03
N ALA A 53 7.58 10.03 -8.42
CA ALA A 53 7.76 11.46 -8.67
C ALA A 53 8.04 11.76 -10.15
N GLN A 54 8.94 11.00 -10.79
CA GLN A 54 9.26 11.17 -12.20
C GLN A 54 8.06 10.89 -13.12
N ILE A 55 7.24 9.88 -12.79
CA ILE A 55 6.03 9.58 -13.55
C ILE A 55 5.01 10.71 -13.43
N MET A 56 4.81 11.22 -12.22
CA MET A 56 3.92 12.36 -11.97
C MET A 56 4.37 13.61 -12.71
N GLU A 57 5.67 13.93 -12.70
CA GLU A 57 6.25 15.06 -13.43
C GLU A 57 6.04 14.91 -14.95
N LYS A 58 6.32 13.73 -15.52
CA LYS A 58 6.08 13.45 -16.94
C LYS A 58 4.60 13.61 -17.32
N MET A 59 3.68 13.22 -16.45
CA MET A 59 2.25 13.42 -16.68
C MET A 59 1.88 14.90 -16.61
N ALA A 60 2.40 15.64 -15.63
CA ALA A 60 2.17 17.07 -15.48
C ALA A 60 2.67 17.89 -16.68
N ASN A 61 3.81 17.52 -17.28
CA ASN A 61 4.38 18.18 -18.45
C ASN A 61 3.51 18.11 -19.72
N ARG A 62 2.43 17.32 -19.71
CA ARG A 62 1.45 17.26 -20.79
C ARG A 62 0.35 18.32 -20.65
N ASN A 63 0.28 19.00 -19.51
CA ASN A 63 -0.68 20.06 -19.26
C ASN A 63 -0.22 21.36 -19.93
N VAL A 64 -1.18 22.21 -20.30
CA VAL A 64 -0.93 23.59 -20.71
C VAL A 64 -1.25 24.49 -19.52
N VAL A 65 -0.29 25.31 -19.10
CA VAL A 65 -0.48 26.28 -18.02
C VAL A 65 -1.06 27.56 -18.63
N TYR A 66 -2.25 27.94 -18.17
CA TYR A 66 -2.90 29.21 -18.53
C TYR A 66 -2.80 30.18 -17.35
N ASP A 67 -2.74 31.48 -17.64
CA ASP A 67 -2.85 32.51 -16.62
C ASP A 67 -4.24 32.46 -15.97
N SER A 68 -4.26 32.45 -14.64
CA SER A 68 -5.48 32.58 -13.85
C SER A 68 -5.65 34.04 -13.45
N ILE A 69 -6.88 34.56 -13.63
CA ILE A 69 -7.30 35.92 -13.24
C ILE A 69 -7.58 35.96 -11.73
#